data_AF-A0A3M1KX92-F1
#
_entry.id   AF-A0A3M1KX92-F1
#
_cell.length_a   1.000
_cell.length_b   1.000
_cell.length_c   1.000
_cell.angle_alpha   90.00
_cell.angle_beta   90.00
_cell.angle_gamma   90.00
#
_symmetry.space_group_name_H-M   'P 1'
#
loop_
_entity.id
_entity.type
_entity.pdbx_description
1 polymer ?
#
loop_
_entity_poly.entity_id
_entity_poly.type
_entity_poly.pdbx_seq_one_letter_code
_entity_poly.pdbx_strand_id
1 'polypeptide(L)'
;AKAAIISENKQITSDLVDFSSKISNDYYQQFAQNRRGRRKNSFYQLVQQLDLTPAQSEEIRAIQAESRPQITQLREEMRTELETMKSLLASDASDEELQQQHEKIQKLREQMGDLRFANMLKIRKVLTPEQREELARVMEQRQQQRINRQPTPPLN
;
A
#
# COMPACT_ATOMS: atom_id res chain seq x y z
N ALA A 1 36.98 17.32 -25.71
CA ALA A 1 35.59 16.83 -25.91
C ALA A 1 35.26 15.53 -25.17
N LYS A 2 36.17 14.55 -25.00
CA LYS A 2 35.85 13.27 -24.33
C LYS A 2 35.67 13.32 -22.80
N ALA A 3 36.22 14.32 -22.11
CA ALA A 3 36.12 14.42 -20.65
C ALA A 3 34.74 14.92 -20.13
N ALA A 4 34.03 15.74 -20.92
CA ALA A 4 32.72 16.27 -20.54
C ALA A 4 31.60 15.21 -20.63
N ILE A 5 31.69 14.30 -21.60
CA ILE A 5 30.72 13.21 -21.81
C ILE A 5 30.79 12.16 -20.68
N ILE A 6 31.95 12.00 -20.03
CA ILE A 6 32.13 11.04 -18.93
C ILE A 6 31.59 11.62 -17.61
N SER A 7 31.69 12.94 -17.38
CA SER A 7 31.10 13.58 -16.19
C SER A 7 29.57 13.63 -16.25
N GLU A 8 29.01 13.84 -17.46
CA GLU A 8 27.56 13.92 -17.68
C GLU A 8 26.88 12.54 -17.49
N ASN A 9 27.52 11.46 -17.93
CA ASN A 9 27.03 10.10 -17.69
C ASN A 9 27.08 9.68 -16.21
N LYS A 10 28.06 10.15 -15.43
CA LYS A 10 28.10 9.87 -13.98
C LYS A 10 26.97 10.56 -13.22
N GLN A 11 26.60 11.78 -13.62
CA GLN A 11 25.50 12.51 -13.02
C GLN A 11 24.14 11.86 -13.36
N ILE A 12 23.94 11.44 -14.61
CA ILE A 12 22.74 10.71 -15.05
C ILE A 12 22.60 9.37 -14.31
N THR A 13 23.70 8.63 -14.10
CA THR A 13 23.66 7.40 -13.27
C THR A 13 23.41 7.68 -11.79
N SER A 14 23.89 8.80 -11.26
CA SER A 14 23.64 9.21 -9.88
C SER A 14 22.18 9.63 -9.69
N ASP A 15 21.60 10.36 -10.65
CA ASP A 15 20.23 10.85 -10.60
C ASP A 15 19.22 9.72 -10.87
N LEU A 16 19.56 8.72 -11.68
CA LEU A 16 18.78 7.48 -11.84
C LEU A 16 18.91 6.55 -10.63
N VAL A 17 20.08 6.49 -9.99
CA VAL A 17 20.26 5.76 -8.73
C VAL A 17 19.56 6.50 -7.58
N ASP A 18 19.49 7.82 -7.54
CA ASP A 18 18.75 8.61 -6.55
C ASP A 18 17.24 8.62 -6.80
N PHE A 19 16.80 8.59 -8.06
CA PHE A 19 15.39 8.43 -8.42
C PHE A 19 14.93 6.99 -8.16
N SER A 20 15.75 6.00 -8.50
CA SER A 20 15.56 4.61 -8.09
C SER A 20 15.63 4.47 -6.57
N SER A 21 16.46 5.24 -5.87
CA SER A 21 16.55 5.25 -4.40
C SER A 21 15.42 6.02 -3.75
N LYS A 22 14.75 6.97 -4.41
CA LYS A 22 13.56 7.69 -3.93
C LYS A 22 12.28 6.93 -4.24
N ILE A 23 12.16 6.33 -5.42
CA ILE A 23 11.09 5.38 -5.74
C ILE A 23 11.25 4.13 -4.87
N SER A 24 12.45 3.55 -4.78
CA SER A 24 12.75 2.46 -3.84
C SER A 24 12.60 2.91 -2.39
N ASN A 25 13.01 4.11 -1.96
CA ASN A 25 12.79 4.51 -0.57
C ASN A 25 11.31 4.70 -0.26
N ASP A 26 10.48 5.35 -1.05
CA ASP A 26 9.07 5.50 -0.67
C ASP A 26 8.30 4.17 -0.80
N TYR A 27 8.66 3.34 -1.78
CA TYR A 27 8.05 2.02 -1.99
C TYR A 27 8.52 1.01 -0.95
N TYR A 28 9.82 0.93 -0.63
CA TYR A 28 10.35 0.09 0.45
C TYR A 28 10.15 0.70 1.84
N GLN A 29 10.06 2.02 2.06
CA GLN A 29 9.75 2.56 3.39
C GLN A 29 8.30 2.24 3.78
N GLN A 30 7.36 2.18 2.83
CA GLN A 30 6.02 1.68 3.11
C GLN A 30 5.99 0.19 3.51
N PHE A 31 6.90 -0.65 3.00
CA PHE A 31 6.94 -2.09 3.31
C PHE A 31 8.00 -2.51 4.36
N ALA A 32 9.06 -1.72 4.58
CA ALA A 32 10.20 -2.01 5.47
C ALA A 32 10.19 -1.19 6.77
N GLN A 33 9.66 0.04 6.78
CA GLN A 33 9.52 0.82 8.04
C GLN A 33 8.27 0.47 8.86
N ASN A 34 7.57 -0.61 8.52
CA ASN A 34 6.45 -1.12 9.32
C ASN A 34 6.81 -2.33 10.20
N ARG A 35 8.11 -2.61 10.41
CA ARG A 35 8.55 -3.56 11.43
C ARG A 35 8.58 -2.88 12.80
N ARG A 36 7.48 -3.07 13.55
CA ARG A 36 7.24 -2.70 14.97
C ARG A 36 6.56 -1.33 15.19
N GLY A 37 5.23 -1.25 14.99
CA GLY A 37 4.43 -0.30 15.80
C GLY A 37 3.22 0.41 15.19
N ARG A 38 2.97 0.39 13.87
CA ARG A 38 1.89 1.19 13.25
C ARG A 38 0.89 0.39 12.41
N ARG A 39 0.42 -0.75 12.91
CA ARG A 39 -0.72 -1.51 12.34
C ARG A 39 -2.04 -1.18 13.03
N LYS A 40 -2.50 0.07 12.98
CA LYS A 40 -3.77 0.50 13.61
C LYS A 40 -4.78 1.17 12.67
N ASN A 41 -4.73 0.93 11.37
CA ASN A 41 -5.63 1.60 10.40
C ASN A 41 -6.23 0.66 9.34
N SER A 42 -6.63 -0.55 9.71
CA SER A 42 -7.46 -1.37 8.81
C SER A 42 -8.89 -0.84 8.78
N PHE A 43 -9.55 -0.82 7.62
CA PHE A 43 -10.99 -0.53 7.49
C PHE A 43 -11.83 -1.35 8.49
N TYR A 44 -11.48 -2.61 8.72
CA TYR A 44 -12.17 -3.45 9.70
C TYR A 44 -12.03 -2.97 11.14
N GLN A 45 -10.88 -2.37 11.51
CA GLN A 45 -10.68 -1.80 12.85
C GLN A 45 -11.50 -0.52 13.05
N LEU A 46 -11.80 0.21 11.97
CA LEU A 46 -12.72 1.35 12.01
C LEU A 46 -14.15 0.87 12.27
N VAL A 47 -14.60 -0.12 11.52
CA VAL A 47 -15.96 -0.68 11.65
C VAL A 47 -16.18 -1.30 13.04
N GLN A 48 -15.16 -1.93 13.63
CA GLN A 48 -15.23 -2.48 14.99
C GLN A 48 -15.34 -1.43 16.11
N GLN A 49 -15.14 -0.14 15.80
CA GLN A 49 -15.32 0.96 16.75
C GLN A 49 -16.76 1.48 16.79
N LEU A 50 -17.61 1.01 15.88
CA LEU A 50 -19.02 1.35 15.85
C LEU A 50 -19.79 0.50 16.87
N ASP A 51 -20.95 0.99 17.29
CA ASP A 51 -21.89 0.25 18.13
C ASP A 51 -22.60 -0.84 17.31
N LEU A 52 -21.88 -1.92 17.02
CA LEU A 52 -22.37 -3.07 16.27
C LEU A 52 -23.21 -4.00 17.16
N THR A 53 -24.29 -4.54 16.61
CA THR A 53 -24.98 -5.65 17.28
C THR A 53 -24.14 -6.94 17.24
N PRO A 54 -24.41 -7.93 18.11
CA PRO A 54 -23.73 -9.22 18.05
C PRO A 54 -23.85 -9.89 16.68
N ALA A 55 -25.04 -9.84 16.06
CA ALA A 55 -25.30 -10.42 14.75
C ALA A 55 -24.48 -9.72 13.64
N GLN A 56 -24.46 -8.37 13.64
CA GLN A 56 -23.63 -7.62 12.68
C GLN A 56 -22.15 -7.95 12.83
N SER A 57 -21.67 -8.07 14.08
CA SER A 57 -20.28 -8.41 14.38
C SER A 57 -19.90 -9.79 13.85
N GLU A 58 -20.80 -10.77 13.97
CA GLU A 58 -20.60 -12.12 13.46
C GLU A 58 -20.55 -12.15 11.93
N GLU A 59 -21.49 -11.47 11.27
CA GLU A 59 -21.53 -11.39 9.80
C GLU A 59 -20.27 -10.70 9.23
N ILE A 60 -19.82 -9.62 9.87
CA ILE A 60 -18.58 -8.93 9.50
C ILE A 60 -17.35 -9.83 9.66
N ARG A 61 -17.32 -10.71 10.68
CA ARG A 61 -16.25 -11.71 10.84
C ARG A 61 -16.31 -12.79 9.77
N ALA A 62 -17.50 -13.23 9.38
CA ALA A 62 -17.67 -14.19 8.30
C ALA A 62 -17.15 -13.64 6.95
N ILE A 63 -17.49 -12.39 6.61
CA ILE A 63 -16.99 -11.69 5.42
C ILE A 63 -15.44 -11.63 5.43
N GLN A 64 -14.84 -11.36 6.59
CA GLN A 64 -13.38 -11.36 6.74
C GLN A 64 -12.77 -12.74 6.54
N ALA A 65 -13.38 -13.77 7.14
CA ALA A 65 -12.91 -15.14 7.06
C ALA A 65 -12.94 -15.67 5.62
N GLU A 66 -13.99 -15.35 4.86
CA GLU A 66 -14.16 -15.74 3.45
C GLU A 66 -12.99 -15.24 2.58
N SER A 67 -12.57 -13.98 2.77
CA SER A 67 -11.53 -13.36 1.95
C SER A 67 -10.11 -13.58 2.47
N ARG A 68 -9.95 -14.10 3.68
CA ARG A 68 -8.65 -14.25 4.34
C ARG A 68 -7.66 -15.11 3.54
N PRO A 69 -8.05 -16.24 2.91
CA PRO A 69 -7.14 -17.04 2.09
C PRO A 69 -6.60 -16.24 0.89
N GLN A 70 -7.48 -15.61 0.13
CA GLN A 70 -7.12 -14.80 -1.05
C GLN A 70 -6.20 -13.63 -0.69
N ILE A 71 -6.49 -12.92 0.41
CA ILE A 71 -5.62 -11.85 0.90
C ILE A 71 -4.24 -12.38 1.29
N THR A 72 -4.17 -13.59 1.84
CA THR A 72 -2.90 -14.21 2.27
C THR A 72 -2.07 -14.58 1.06
N GLN A 73 -2.68 -15.26 0.08
CA GLN A 73 -2.04 -15.61 -1.19
C GLN A 73 -1.51 -14.36 -1.92
N LEU A 74 -2.35 -13.34 -2.15
CA LEU A 74 -1.93 -12.11 -2.83
C LEU A 74 -0.79 -11.38 -2.10
N ARG A 75 -0.69 -11.51 -0.77
CA ARG A 75 0.42 -10.94 0.00
C ARG A 75 1.72 -11.71 -0.19
N GLU A 76 1.64 -13.03 -0.30
CA GLU A 76 2.80 -13.89 -0.57
C GLU A 76 3.31 -13.65 -1.98
N GLU A 77 2.43 -13.61 -2.97
CA GLU A 77 2.75 -13.26 -4.36
C GLU A 77 3.38 -11.87 -4.44
N MET A 78 2.75 -10.85 -3.83
CA MET A 78 3.30 -9.50 -3.77
C MET A 78 4.72 -9.47 -3.17
N ARG A 79 4.95 -10.25 -2.11
CA ARG A 79 6.28 -10.32 -1.48
C ARG A 79 7.29 -10.91 -2.44
N THR A 80 6.95 -12.00 -3.11
CA THR A 80 7.82 -12.64 -4.10
C THR A 80 8.16 -11.67 -5.24
N GLU A 81 7.16 -11.02 -5.85
CA GLU A 81 7.39 -10.11 -6.96
C GLU A 81 8.22 -8.86 -6.56
N LEU A 82 8.11 -8.41 -5.31
CA LEU A 82 8.94 -7.32 -4.78
C LEU A 82 10.40 -7.73 -4.55
N GLU A 83 10.65 -8.96 -4.11
CA GLU A 83 12.02 -9.49 -4.01
C GLU A 83 12.62 -9.72 -5.41
N THR A 84 11.82 -10.17 -6.38
CA THR A 84 12.24 -10.28 -7.78
C THR A 84 12.64 -8.91 -8.33
N MET A 85 11.80 -7.88 -8.14
CA MET A 85 12.13 -6.51 -8.54
C MET A 85 13.45 -6.04 -7.91
N LYS A 86 13.66 -6.33 -6.62
CA LYS A 86 14.91 -5.99 -5.93
C LYS A 86 16.12 -6.65 -6.57
N SER A 87 16.00 -7.91 -6.98
CA SER A 87 17.07 -8.64 -7.64
C SER A 87 17.37 -8.08 -9.03
N LEU A 88 16.34 -7.76 -9.82
CA LEU A 88 16.50 -7.19 -11.16
C LEU A 88 17.18 -5.81 -11.12
N LEU A 89 16.81 -4.97 -10.15
CA LEU A 89 17.46 -3.65 -9.95
C LEU A 89 18.94 -3.75 -9.56
N ALA A 90 19.38 -4.89 -9.02
CA ALA A 90 20.77 -5.13 -8.63
C ALA A 90 21.57 -5.88 -9.72
N SER A 91 20.92 -6.33 -10.80
CA SER A 91 21.54 -7.03 -11.91
C SER A 91 21.70 -6.13 -13.13
N ASP A 92 22.15 -6.69 -14.24
CA ASP A 92 22.21 -6.10 -15.58
C ASP A 92 20.88 -6.26 -16.36
N ALA A 93 19.75 -6.34 -15.63
CA ALA A 93 18.44 -6.48 -16.24
C ALA A 93 18.14 -5.29 -17.16
N SER A 94 17.49 -5.57 -18.28
CA SER A 94 17.03 -4.55 -19.21
C SER A 94 15.88 -3.72 -18.62
N ASP A 95 15.71 -2.50 -19.14
CA ASP A 95 14.58 -1.64 -18.79
C ASP A 95 13.22 -2.33 -19.07
N GLU A 96 13.16 -3.16 -20.10
CA GLU A 96 11.96 -3.94 -20.45
C GLU A 96 11.61 -4.95 -19.35
N GLU A 97 12.59 -5.68 -18.82
CA GLU A 97 12.39 -6.64 -17.72
C GLU A 97 11.91 -5.94 -16.44
N LEU A 98 12.49 -4.77 -16.13
CA LEU A 98 12.06 -3.94 -15.00
C LEU A 98 10.62 -3.46 -15.19
N GLN A 99 10.25 -3.01 -16.39
CA GLN A 99 8.89 -2.58 -16.68
C GLN A 99 7.88 -3.72 -16.57
N GLN A 100 8.19 -4.89 -17.13
CA GLN A 100 7.34 -6.08 -16.99
C GLN A 100 7.16 -6.49 -15.53
N GLN A 101 8.24 -6.44 -14.73
CA GLN A 101 8.16 -6.75 -13.30
C GLN A 101 7.31 -5.72 -12.54
N HIS A 102 7.40 -4.44 -12.91
CA HIS A 102 6.56 -3.39 -12.35
C HIS A 102 5.07 -3.66 -12.63
N GLU A 103 4.71 -4.04 -13.86
CA GLU A 103 3.34 -4.35 -14.24
C GLU A 103 2.75 -5.51 -13.44
N LYS A 104 3.52 -6.56 -13.16
CA LYS A 104 3.07 -7.67 -12.29
C LYS A 104 2.71 -7.18 -10.89
N ILE A 105 3.56 -6.34 -10.31
CA ILE A 105 3.32 -5.74 -8.99
C ILE A 105 2.06 -4.87 -9.02
N GLN A 106 1.84 -4.09 -10.09
CA GLN A 106 0.63 -3.26 -10.21
C GLN A 106 -0.64 -4.10 -10.30
N LYS A 107 -0.65 -5.17 -11.09
CA LYS A 107 -1.80 -6.08 -11.18
C LYS A 107 -2.16 -6.70 -9.83
N LEU A 108 -1.17 -7.12 -9.05
CA LEU A 108 -1.41 -7.65 -7.70
C LEU A 108 -1.95 -6.58 -6.73
N ARG A 109 -1.54 -5.31 -6.89
CA ARG A 109 -2.08 -4.19 -6.10
C ARG A 109 -3.53 -3.92 -6.43
N GLU A 110 -3.87 -3.91 -7.70
CA GLU A 110 -5.24 -3.74 -8.18
C GLU A 110 -6.15 -4.84 -7.62
N GLN A 111 -5.76 -6.11 -7.78
CA GLN A 111 -6.49 -7.26 -7.22
C GLN A 111 -6.71 -7.16 -5.70
N MET A 112 -5.68 -6.74 -4.96
CA MET A 112 -5.79 -6.50 -3.52
C MET A 112 -6.74 -5.33 -3.19
N GLY A 113 -6.74 -4.28 -4.02
CA GLY A 113 -7.65 -3.15 -3.93
C GLY A 113 -9.10 -3.56 -4.15
N ASP A 114 -9.36 -4.28 -5.23
CA ASP A 114 -10.68 -4.78 -5.61
C ASP A 114 -11.27 -5.68 -4.52
N LEU A 115 -10.47 -6.61 -4.01
CA LEU A 115 -10.91 -7.51 -2.93
C LEU A 115 -11.28 -6.74 -1.65
N ARG A 116 -10.51 -5.70 -1.29
CA ARG A 116 -10.83 -4.84 -0.15
C ARG A 116 -12.10 -4.04 -0.39
N PHE A 117 -12.26 -3.50 -1.60
CA PHE A 117 -13.45 -2.74 -1.98
C PHE A 117 -14.71 -3.62 -1.96
N ALA A 118 -14.63 -4.82 -2.52
CA ALA A 118 -15.72 -5.79 -2.48
C ALA A 118 -16.14 -6.11 -1.03
N ASN A 119 -15.18 -6.35 -0.15
CA ASN A 119 -15.47 -6.58 1.27
C ASN A 119 -16.04 -5.36 1.99
N MET A 120 -15.56 -4.16 1.65
CA MET A 120 -16.12 -2.91 2.15
C MET A 120 -17.60 -2.79 1.76
N LEU A 121 -17.96 -3.11 0.51
CA LEU A 121 -19.35 -3.12 0.06
C LEU A 121 -20.20 -4.17 0.78
N LYS A 122 -19.67 -5.38 0.99
CA LYS A 122 -20.33 -6.42 1.80
C LYS A 122 -20.63 -5.90 3.20
N ILE A 123 -19.64 -5.32 3.89
CA ILE A 123 -19.82 -4.76 5.24
C ILE A 123 -20.82 -3.60 5.24
N ARG A 124 -20.75 -2.69 4.27
CA ARG A 124 -21.67 -1.55 4.19
C ARG A 124 -23.13 -2.01 4.20
N LYS A 125 -23.45 -3.15 3.57
CA LYS A 125 -24.80 -3.73 3.55
C LYS A 125 -25.27 -4.23 4.93
N VAL A 126 -24.35 -4.63 5.80
CA VAL A 126 -24.62 -5.08 7.18
C VAL A 126 -24.92 -3.90 8.12
N LEU A 127 -24.29 -2.75 7.87
CA LEU A 127 -24.43 -1.55 8.70
C LEU A 127 -25.75 -0.81 8.44
N THR A 128 -26.31 -0.22 9.49
CA THR A 128 -27.46 0.71 9.39
C THR A 128 -27.04 2.04 8.75
N PRO A 129 -28.00 2.86 8.26
CA PRO A 129 -27.70 4.20 7.76
C PRO A 129 -26.90 5.05 8.75
N GLU A 130 -27.28 5.03 10.03
CA GLU A 130 -26.67 5.82 11.10
C GLU A 130 -25.22 5.37 11.36
N GLN A 131 -24.99 4.05 11.39
CA GLN A 131 -23.64 3.49 11.52
C GLN A 131 -22.74 3.83 10.32
N ARG A 132 -23.30 3.99 9.12
CA ARG A 132 -22.53 4.42 7.94
C ARG A 132 -22.13 5.88 8.02
N GLU A 133 -23.00 6.74 8.52
CA GLU A 133 -22.67 8.14 8.79
C GLU A 133 -21.56 8.25 9.85
N GLU A 134 -21.67 7.49 10.93
CA GLU A 134 -20.62 7.47 11.96
C GLU A 134 -19.30 6.94 11.41
N LEU A 135 -19.33 5.88 10.61
CA LEU A 135 -18.13 5.39 9.92
C LEU A 135 -17.46 6.46 9.06
N ALA A 136 -18.25 7.25 8.32
CA ALA A 136 -17.73 8.36 7.51
C ALA A 136 -17.05 9.43 8.38
N ARG A 137 -17.64 9.80 9.51
CA ARG A 137 -17.05 10.75 10.47
C ARG A 137 -15.73 10.24 11.05
N VAL A 138 -15.68 8.99 11.50
CA VAL A 138 -14.45 8.40 12.04
C VAL A 138 -13.36 8.35 10.97
N MET A 139 -13.71 8.03 9.71
CA MET A 139 -12.77 8.07 8.59
C MET A 139 -12.20 9.47 8.35
N GLU A 140 -13.04 10.49 8.34
CA GLU A 140 -12.64 11.88 8.15
C GLU A 140 -11.72 12.36 9.27
N GLN A 141 -12.07 12.10 10.53
CA GLN A 141 -11.22 12.42 11.69
C GLN A 141 -9.85 11.77 11.57
N ARG A 142 -9.80 10.50 11.13
CA ARG A 142 -8.51 9.82 10.91
C ARG A 142 -7.71 10.44 9.78
N GLN A 143 -8.37 10.90 8.70
CA GLN A 143 -7.69 11.61 7.63
C GLN A 143 -7.08 12.91 8.13
N GLN A 144 -7.84 13.72 8.87
CA GLN A 144 -7.37 14.97 9.47
C GLN A 144 -6.19 14.74 10.43
N GLN A 145 -6.26 13.71 11.29
CA GLN A 145 -5.14 13.34 12.17
C GLN A 145 -3.87 12.93 11.42
N ARG A 146 -4.00 12.34 10.22
CA ARG A 146 -2.84 12.02 9.37
C ARG A 146 -2.23 13.27 8.76
N ILE A 147 -3.05 14.20 8.29
CA ILE A 147 -2.63 15.49 7.73
C ILE A 147 -1.87 16.29 8.80
N ASN A 148 -2.44 16.42 10.01
CA ASN A 148 -1.85 17.17 11.11
C ASN A 148 -0.56 16.55 11.68
N ARG A 149 -0.29 15.28 11.37
CA ARG A 149 0.93 14.56 11.79
C ARG A 149 2.07 14.64 10.78
N GLN A 150 1.85 15.23 9.60
CA GLN A 150 2.95 15.48 8.67
C GLN A 150 3.71 16.74 9.11
N PRO A 151 5.03 16.66 9.41
CA PRO A 151 5.84 17.87 9.49
C PRO A 151 5.81 18.53 8.10
N THR A 152 5.55 19.83 8.05
CA THR A 152 5.69 20.60 6.81
C THR A 152 7.05 20.32 6.20
N PRO A 153 7.15 19.96 4.90
CA PRO A 153 8.45 19.83 4.27
C PRO A 153 9.15 21.19 4.35
N PRO A 154 10.43 21.26 4.74
CA PRO A 154 11.15 22.53 4.75
C PRO A 154 11.13 23.10 3.34
N LEU A 155 10.63 24.34 3.20
CA LEU A 155 10.76 25.12 1.98
C LEU A 155 12.25 25.42 1.80
N ASN A 156 12.87 24.79 0.79
CA ASN A 156 14.12 25.22 0.18
C ASN A 156 14.02 24.98 -1.32
#